data_AF-A0A5K1FP61-F1
#
_entry.id   AF-A0A5K1FP61-F1
#
_cell.length_a   1.000
_cell.length_b   1.000
_cell.length_c   1.000
_cell.angle_alpha   90.00
_cell.angle_beta   90.00
_cell.angle_gamma   90.00
#
_symmetry.space_group_name_H-M   'P 1'
#
loop_
_entity.id
_entity.type
_entity.pdbx_description
1 polymer ?
#
loop_
_entity_poly.entity_id
_entity_poly.type
_entity_poly.pdbx_seq_one_letter_code
_entity_poly.pdbx_strand_id
1 'polypeptide(L)' 'TNTWTQPTVSGNGPEAREGHSAALVGKRLFLFGGCGKSRVEHEE' A
#
# COMPACT_ATOMS: atom_id res chain seq x y z
N THR A 1 5.00 0.42 -24.16
CA THR A 1 4.88 -1.03 -23.92
C THR A 1 3.59 -1.27 -23.14
N ASN A 2 2.91 -2.38 -23.39
CA ASN A 2 1.71 -2.79 -22.65
C ASN A 2 2.07 -3.94 -21.71
N THR A 3 2.96 -3.68 -20.75
CA THR A 3 3.56 -4.70 -19.88
C THR A 3 3.49 -4.27 -18.43
N TRP A 4 3.11 -5.21 -17.56
CA TRP A 4 3.15 -5.02 -16.12
C TRP A 4 4.59 -5.05 -15.60
N THR A 5 4.85 -4.26 -14.56
CA THR A 5 6.13 -4.25 -13.84
C THR A 5 5.87 -4.15 -12.35
N GLN A 6 6.77 -4.71 -11.56
CA GLN A 6 6.73 -4.60 -10.10
C GLN A 6 7.77 -3.55 -9.66
N PRO A 7 7.36 -2.43 -9.06
CA PRO A 7 8.30 -1.41 -8.59
C PRO A 7 9.06 -1.90 -7.36
N THR A 8 10.34 -1.54 -7.25
CA THR A 8 11.08 -1.64 -5.99
C THR A 8 10.56 -0.58 -5.03
N VAL A 9 10.11 -1.01 -3.84
CA VAL A 9 9.62 -0.13 -2.77
C VAL A 9 10.54 -0.24 -1.55
N SER A 10 10.67 0.84 -0.79
CA SER A 10 11.50 0.90 0.41
C SER A 10 10.83 1.71 1.52
N GLY A 11 11.26 1.50 2.77
CA GLY A 11 10.71 2.15 3.96
C GLY A 11 9.53 1.41 4.58
N ASN A 12 8.97 1.98 5.65
CA ASN A 12 7.80 1.44 6.34
C ASN A 12 6.53 1.87 5.60
N GLY A 13 5.97 0.94 4.81
CA GLY A 13 4.70 1.13 4.13
C GLY A 13 3.50 0.83 5.02
N PRO A 14 2.29 1.11 4.54
CA PRO A 14 1.08 0.66 5.21
C PRO A 14 1.01 -0.87 5.26
N GLU A 15 0.32 -1.42 6.26
CA GLU A 15 -0.06 -2.84 6.25
C GLU A 15 -0.86 -3.20 4.99
N ALA A 16 -0.79 -4.48 4.62
CA ALA A 16 -1.57 -5.05 3.52
C ALA A 16 -3.05 -4.69 3.66
N ARG A 17 -3.60 -4.03 2.62
CA ARG A 17 -4.94 -3.46 2.66
C ARG A 17 -5.65 -3.51 1.31
N GLU A 18 -6.97 -3.53 1.37
CA GLU A 18 -7.89 -3.48 0.24
C GLU A 18 -8.83 -2.27 0.33
N GLY A 19 -9.49 -1.94 -0.79
CA GLY A 19 -10.45 -0.82 -0.85
C GLY A 19 -9.85 0.57 -0.60
N HIS A 20 -8.53 0.72 -0.73
CA HIS A 20 -7.88 2.02 -0.60
C HIS A 20 -8.07 2.88 -1.86
N SER A 21 -8.04 4.20 -1.69
CA SER A 21 -7.97 5.14 -2.81
C SER A 21 -6.52 5.50 -3.11
N ALA A 22 -6.18 5.69 -4.40
CA ALA A 22 -4.85 6.04 -4.85
C ALA A 22 -4.88 7.27 -5.77
N ALA A 23 -3.98 8.23 -5.55
CA ALA A 23 -3.87 9.44 -6.36
C ALA A 23 -2.41 9.77 -6.68
N LEU A 24 -2.11 10.02 -7.96
CA LEU A 24 -0.79 10.47 -8.41
C LEU A 24 -0.74 12.00 -8.40
N VAL A 25 0.19 12.57 -7.62
CA VAL A 25 0.47 14.02 -7.61
C VAL A 25 1.94 14.23 -7.96
N GLY A 26 2.18 14.72 -9.17
CA GLY A 26 3.53 14.81 -9.74
C GLY A 26 4.16 13.41 -9.88
N LYS A 27 5.24 13.17 -9.13
CA LYS A 27 5.96 11.88 -9.11
C LYS A 27 5.65 11.01 -7.88
N ARG A 28 4.63 11.37 -7.09
CA ARG A 28 4.31 10.71 -5.82
C ARG A 28 2.91 10.10 -5.89
N LEU A 29 2.81 8.80 -5.60
CA LEU A 29 1.54 8.10 -5.44
C LEU A 29 1.13 8.13 -3.97
N PHE A 30 -0.04 8.68 -3.68
CA PHE A 30 -0.62 8.75 -2.35
C PHE A 30 -1.70 7.69 -2.19
N LEU A 31 -1.71 7.00 -1.06
CA LEU A 31 -2.69 5.97 -0.71
C LEU A 31 -3.48 6.42 0.53
N PHE A 32 -4.81 6.36 0.49
CA PHE A 32 -5.67 6.78 1.60
C PHE A 32 -6.76 5.75 1.89
N GLY A 33 -7.04 5.57 3.19
CA GLY A 33 -8.08 4.66 3.68
C GLY A 33 -7.75 3.18 3.45
N GLY A 34 -8.79 2.42 3.11
CA GLY A 34 -8.76 0.98 2.98
C GLY A 34 -8.81 0.25 4.33
N CYS A 35 -9.02 -1.06 4.26
CA CYS A 35 -9.03 -1.95 5.41
C CYS A 35 -7.99 -3.06 5.19
N GLY A 36 -7.30 -3.44 6.26
CA GLY A 36 -6.31 -4.52 6.26
C GLY A 36 -6.55 -5.42 7.47
N LYS A 37 -6.02 -6.64 7.43
CA LYS A 37 -5.95 -7.45 8.65
C LYS A 37 -4.98 -6.75 9.59
N SER A 38 -5.47 -6.19 10.69
CA SER A 38 -4.58 -5.87 11.80
C SER A 38 -3.85 -7.16 12.16
N ARG A 39 -2.52 -7.11 12.26
CA ARG A 39 -1.84 -8.13 13.06
C ARG A 39 -2.33 -7.91 14.48
N VAL A 40 -3.36 -8.63 14.90
CA VAL A 40 -3.52 -8.94 16.32
C VAL A 40 -2.35 -9.88 16.59
N GLU A 41 -1.20 -9.31 16.91
CA GLU A 41 -0.15 -10.10 17.54
C GLU A 41 -0.78 -10.58 18.84
N HIS A 42 -0.98 -11.89 18.93
CA HIS A 42 -1.17 -12.52 20.23
C HIS A 42 0.10 -12.23 21.02
N GLU A 43 0.10 -11.16 21.81
CA GLU A 43 0.90 -11.11 23.01
C GLU A 43 0.34 -12.19 23.96
N GLU A 44 1.24 -13.07 24.40
CA GLU A 44 0.97 -14.21 25.28
C GLU A 44 0.28 -13.78 26.60
#